data_AF-A0A918BFA2-F1
#
_entry.id   AF-A0A918BFA2-F1
#
_cell.length_a   1.000
_cell.length_b   1.000
_cell.length_c   1.000
_cell.angle_alpha   90.00
_cell.angle_beta   90.00
_cell.angle_gamma   90.00
#
_symmetry.space_group_name_H-M   'P 1'
#
loop_
_entity.id
_entity.type
_entity.pdbx_description
1 polymer ?
#
loop_
_entity_poly.entity_id
_entity_poly.type
_entity_poly.pdbx_seq_one_letter_code
_entity_poly.pdbx_strand_id
1 'polypeptide(L)'
;MDFTDLYTKREELRYRIIEVIGVDLNGYHLEDAAIDYLEQTPVSQLDPANVLDAQGIRKITELTAVEHVRTNEAQRTEEKEITRQNVGAREAVLELERRQADAEIKQRREIETVRAREEAETARVVEEERLRAQSAFLETEFPPAGSSSRRG
;
A
#
# COMPACT_ATOMS: atom_id res chain seq x y z
N MET A 1 -25.44 -13.95 -37.23
CA MET A 1 -24.16 -13.27 -37.46
C MET A 1 -24.04 -12.26 -36.34
N ASP A 2 -23.03 -12.39 -35.48
CA ASP A 2 -22.79 -11.42 -34.41
C ASP A 2 -22.19 -10.13 -34.99
N PHE A 3 -22.27 -8.99 -34.30
CA PHE A 3 -21.70 -7.72 -34.82
C PHE A 3 -20.19 -7.86 -35.08
N THR A 4 -19.51 -8.63 -34.24
CA THR A 4 -18.08 -8.95 -34.39
C THR A 4 -17.79 -9.78 -35.66
N ASP A 5 -18.76 -10.59 -36.12
CA ASP A 5 -18.62 -11.37 -37.36
C ASP A 5 -18.58 -10.47 -38.60
N LEU A 6 -19.15 -9.26 -38.57
CA LEU A 6 -19.11 -8.33 -39.70
C LEU A 6 -17.69 -7.83 -39.97
N TYR A 7 -16.85 -7.75 -38.94
CA TYR A 7 -15.45 -7.39 -39.06
C TYR A 7 -14.58 -8.58 -39.49
N THR A 8 -14.84 -9.77 -38.93
CA THR A 8 -14.00 -10.96 -39.19
C THR A 8 -14.36 -11.67 -40.50
N LYS A 9 -15.60 -11.54 -40.97
CA LYS A 9 -16.13 -12.20 -42.19
C LYS A 9 -16.47 -11.20 -43.30
N ARG A 10 -15.70 -10.11 -43.38
CA ARG A 10 -15.90 -9.02 -44.36
C ARG A 10 -15.88 -9.52 -45.81
N GLU A 11 -14.98 -10.44 -46.13
CA GLU A 11 -14.89 -11.12 -47.44
C GLU A 11 -16.17 -11.90 -47.75
N GLU A 12 -16.67 -12.67 -46.79
CA GLU A 12 -17.90 -13.47 -46.97
C GLU A 12 -19.12 -12.58 -47.21
N LEU A 13 -19.22 -11.46 -46.48
CA LEU A 13 -20.27 -10.48 -46.67
C LEU A 13 -20.19 -9.83 -48.06
N ARG A 14 -18.98 -9.49 -48.54
CA ARG A 14 -18.76 -8.99 -49.90
C ARG A 14 -19.29 -9.97 -50.95
N TYR A 15 -18.90 -11.24 -50.87
CA TYR A 15 -19.34 -12.23 -51.86
C TYR A 15 -20.86 -12.39 -51.89
N ARG A 16 -21.51 -12.41 -50.72
CA ARG A 16 -22.98 -12.46 -50.63
C ARG A 16 -23.65 -11.23 -51.23
N ILE A 17 -23.07 -10.04 -51.08
CA ILE A 17 -23.59 -8.80 -51.68
C ILE A 17 -23.56 -8.90 -53.22
N ILE A 18 -22.43 -9.34 -53.78
CA ILE A 18 -22.27 -9.50 -55.24
C ILE A 18 -23.22 -10.57 -55.78
N GLU A 19 -23.38 -11.68 -55.06
CA GLU A 19 -24.29 -12.76 -55.43
C GLU A 19 -25.76 -12.31 -55.47
N VAL A 20 -26.21 -11.57 -54.44
CA VAL A 20 -27.62 -11.18 -54.29
C VAL A 20 -27.99 -9.97 -55.15
N ILE A 21 -27.11 -8.97 -55.25
CA ILE A 21 -27.42 -7.68 -55.89
C ILE A 21 -26.80 -7.57 -57.29
N GLY A 22 -25.72 -8.29 -57.57
CA GLY A 22 -24.86 -8.01 -58.72
C GLY A 22 -25.44 -8.32 -60.10
N VAL A 23 -26.51 -9.12 -60.19
CA VAL A 23 -26.98 -9.66 -61.48
C VAL A 23 -28.14 -8.85 -62.09
N ASP A 24 -28.86 -8.05 -61.31
CA ASP A 24 -30.14 -7.45 -61.75
C ASP A 24 -30.20 -5.93 -61.57
N LEU A 25 -29.20 -5.23 -62.11
CA LEU A 25 -29.06 -3.77 -61.98
C LEU A 25 -29.42 -3.04 -63.29
N ASN A 26 -30.57 -3.32 -63.90
CA ASN A 26 -31.11 -2.58 -65.06
C ASN A 26 -30.08 -2.34 -66.19
N GLY A 27 -29.32 -3.38 -66.57
CA GLY A 27 -28.29 -3.30 -67.61
C GLY A 27 -26.87 -3.02 -67.12
N TYR A 28 -26.67 -2.87 -65.81
CA TYR A 28 -25.35 -2.84 -65.17
C TYR A 28 -25.04 -4.16 -64.46
N HIS A 29 -23.76 -4.49 -64.31
CA HIS A 29 -23.29 -5.63 -63.54
C HIS A 29 -22.33 -5.14 -62.45
N LEU A 30 -22.50 -5.63 -61.22
CA LEU A 30 -21.59 -5.32 -60.12
C LEU A 30 -20.39 -6.25 -60.21
N GLU A 31 -19.24 -5.70 -60.61
CA GLU A 31 -17.99 -6.45 -60.78
C GLU A 31 -17.28 -6.72 -59.43
N ASP A 32 -17.23 -5.74 -58.54
CA ASP A 32 -16.67 -5.87 -57.20
C ASP A 32 -17.34 -4.88 -56.22
N ALA A 33 -17.27 -5.18 -54.92
CA ALA A 33 -17.76 -4.33 -53.85
C ALA A 33 -16.79 -4.33 -52.66
N ALA A 34 -16.26 -3.17 -52.30
CA ALA A 34 -15.48 -3.03 -51.06
C ALA A 34 -16.36 -2.39 -49.99
N ILE A 35 -16.36 -2.96 -48.78
CA ILE A 35 -16.83 -2.24 -47.60
C ILE A 35 -15.68 -1.31 -47.25
N ASP A 36 -15.92 0.00 -47.12
CA ASP A 36 -14.89 0.98 -46.80
C ASP A 36 -14.74 1.13 -45.28
N TYR A 37 -15.84 1.48 -44.61
CA TYR A 37 -15.87 1.66 -43.18
C TYR A 37 -17.13 1.06 -42.54
N LEU A 38 -16.96 0.48 -41.36
CA LEU A 38 -18.05 -0.05 -40.55
C LEU A 38 -17.95 0.63 -39.19
N GLU A 39 -19.00 1.35 -38.83
CA GLU A 39 -19.09 2.07 -37.57
C GLU A 39 -20.42 1.76 -36.89
N GLN A 40 -20.42 1.80 -35.56
CA GLN A 40 -21.66 1.68 -34.80
C GLN A 40 -22.38 3.04 -34.83
N THR A 41 -23.63 3.05 -35.30
CA THR A 41 -24.50 4.23 -35.20
C THR A 41 -24.64 4.65 -33.74
N PRO A 42 -24.47 5.94 -33.41
CA PRO A 42 -24.70 6.44 -32.06
C PRO A 42 -26.11 6.09 -31.58
N VAL A 43 -26.24 5.65 -30.31
CA VAL A 43 -27.55 5.28 -29.72
C VAL A 43 -28.56 6.42 -29.80
N SER A 44 -28.09 7.67 -29.74
CA SER A 44 -28.93 8.86 -29.87
C SER A 44 -29.58 9.05 -31.23
N GLN A 45 -29.11 8.35 -32.27
CA GLN A 45 -29.63 8.38 -33.62
C GLN A 45 -30.51 7.17 -33.97
N LEU A 46 -30.65 6.22 -33.04
CA LEU A 46 -31.49 5.04 -33.22
C LEU A 46 -32.94 5.36 -32.85
N ASP A 47 -33.90 4.87 -33.63
CA ASP A 47 -35.33 5.03 -33.35
C ASP A 47 -35.86 3.86 -32.50
N PRO A 48 -36.27 4.07 -31.24
CA PRO A 48 -36.82 3.01 -30.40
C PRO A 48 -38.11 2.38 -30.94
N ALA A 49 -38.83 3.04 -31.85
CA ALA A 49 -40.02 2.49 -32.49
C ALA A 49 -39.68 1.58 -33.69
N ASN A 50 -38.45 1.63 -34.21
CA ASN A 50 -37.99 0.73 -35.24
C ASN A 50 -37.55 -0.61 -34.61
N VAL A 51 -38.06 -1.72 -35.14
CA VAL A 51 -37.82 -3.06 -34.57
C VAL A 51 -36.34 -3.45 -34.57
N LEU A 52 -35.58 -3.08 -35.59
CA LEU A 52 -34.15 -3.40 -35.68
C LEU A 52 -33.35 -2.54 -34.69
N ASP A 53 -33.63 -1.24 -34.65
CA ASP A 53 -32.97 -0.30 -33.75
C ASP A 53 -33.25 -0.63 -32.28
N ALA A 54 -34.49 -0.97 -31.93
CA ALA A 54 -34.87 -1.39 -30.58
C ALA A 54 -34.10 -2.63 -30.11
N GLN A 55 -33.89 -3.61 -31.00
CA GLN A 55 -33.06 -4.79 -30.71
C GLN A 55 -31.59 -4.40 -30.52
N GLY A 56 -31.07 -3.49 -31.35
CA GLY A 56 -29.73 -2.94 -31.22
C GLY A 56 -29.51 -2.23 -29.87
N ILE A 57 -30.42 -1.31 -29.51
CA ILE A 57 -30.39 -0.57 -28.23
C ILE A 57 -30.39 -1.54 -27.05
N ARG A 58 -31.27 -2.55 -27.06
CA ARG A 58 -31.31 -3.57 -26.00
C ARG A 58 -29.97 -4.29 -25.89
N LYS A 59 -29.42 -4.77 -27.02
CA LYS A 59 -28.17 -5.53 -27.04
C LYS A 59 -26.99 -4.70 -26.53
N ILE A 60 -26.90 -3.44 -26.96
CA ILE A 60 -25.87 -2.49 -26.49
C ILE A 60 -25.99 -2.30 -24.99
N THR A 61 -27.20 -2.06 -24.49
CA THR A 61 -27.47 -1.84 -23.07
C THR A 61 -27.08 -3.06 -22.24
N GLU A 62 -27.44 -4.26 -22.66
CA GLU A 62 -27.09 -5.53 -21.99
C GLU A 62 -25.58 -5.72 -21.90
N LEU A 63 -24.86 -5.56 -23.03
CA LEU A 63 -23.41 -5.71 -23.06
C LEU A 63 -22.72 -4.66 -22.18
N THR A 64 -23.17 -3.42 -22.26
CA THR A 64 -22.59 -2.31 -21.51
C THR A 64 -22.83 -2.46 -20.01
N ALA A 65 -24.00 -2.97 -19.60
CA ALA A 65 -24.31 -3.26 -18.20
C ALA A 65 -23.38 -4.32 -17.62
N VAL A 66 -23.08 -5.40 -18.36
CA VAL A 66 -22.12 -6.43 -17.93
C VAL A 66 -20.73 -5.84 -17.71
N GLU A 67 -20.25 -5.02 -18.64
CA GLU A 67 -18.93 -4.38 -18.51
C GLU A 67 -18.89 -3.36 -17.37
N HIS A 68 -19.97 -2.63 -17.11
CA HIS A 68 -20.06 -1.75 -15.95
C HIS A 68 -20.00 -2.50 -14.62
N VAL A 69 -20.69 -3.65 -14.51
CA VAL A 69 -20.61 -4.50 -13.32
C VAL A 69 -19.19 -5.00 -13.13
N ARG A 70 -18.55 -5.54 -14.17
CA ARG A 70 -17.15 -6.00 -14.12
C ARG A 70 -16.18 -4.89 -13.71
N THR A 71 -16.37 -3.69 -14.27
CA THR A 71 -15.57 -2.52 -13.93
C THR A 71 -15.74 -2.15 -12.46
N ASN A 72 -16.97 -2.15 -11.95
CA ASN A 72 -17.23 -1.88 -10.54
C ASN A 72 -16.61 -2.93 -9.62
N GLU A 73 -16.76 -4.22 -9.96
CA GLU A 73 -16.15 -5.33 -9.22
C GLU A 73 -14.63 -5.21 -9.15
N ALA A 74 -13.99 -4.87 -10.27
CA ALA A 74 -12.54 -4.64 -10.33
C ALA A 74 -12.12 -3.47 -9.42
N GLN A 75 -12.82 -2.33 -9.51
CA GLN A 75 -12.56 -1.15 -8.67
C GLN A 75 -12.72 -1.45 -7.17
N ARG A 76 -13.79 -2.17 -6.79
CA ARG A 76 -14.02 -2.53 -5.38
C ARG A 76 -13.02 -3.56 -4.87
N THR A 77 -12.54 -4.45 -5.74
CA THR A 77 -11.48 -5.40 -5.40
C THR A 77 -10.17 -4.66 -5.16
N GLU A 78 -9.79 -3.75 -6.06
CA GLU A 78 -8.61 -2.89 -5.91
C GLU A 78 -8.65 -2.10 -4.58
N GLU A 79 -9.77 -1.44 -4.29
CA GLU A 79 -9.96 -0.67 -3.05
C GLU A 79 -9.79 -1.53 -1.79
N LYS A 80 -10.32 -2.76 -1.80
CA LYS A 80 -10.18 -3.72 -0.69
C LYS A 80 -8.73 -4.17 -0.53
N GLU A 81 -8.03 -4.48 -1.62
CA GLU A 81 -6.62 -4.88 -1.58
C GLU A 81 -5.73 -3.77 -1.01
N ILE A 82 -5.89 -2.54 -1.52
CA ILE A 82 -5.17 -1.37 -1.02
C ILE A 82 -5.45 -1.16 0.46
N THR A 83 -6.72 -1.23 0.88
CA THR A 83 -7.10 -1.05 2.29
C THR A 83 -6.47 -2.14 3.17
N ARG A 84 -6.47 -3.40 2.72
CA ARG A 84 -5.84 -4.50 3.46
C ARG A 84 -4.34 -4.27 3.63
N GLN A 85 -3.65 -3.87 2.55
CA GLN A 85 -2.22 -3.56 2.60
C GLN A 85 -1.94 -2.40 3.55
N ASN A 86 -2.76 -1.34 3.52
CA ASN A 86 -2.62 -0.19 4.40
C ASN A 86 -2.79 -0.57 5.88
N VAL A 87 -3.79 -1.40 6.21
CA VAL A 87 -3.99 -1.90 7.58
C VAL A 87 -2.79 -2.72 8.03
N GLY A 88 -2.34 -3.69 7.24
CA GLY A 88 -1.17 -4.52 7.58
C GLY A 88 0.11 -3.69 7.74
N ALA A 89 0.33 -2.70 6.88
CA ALA A 89 1.45 -1.78 7.01
C ALA A 89 1.35 -0.94 8.29
N ARG A 90 0.16 -0.42 8.63
CA ARG A 90 -0.03 0.38 9.84
C ARG A 90 0.17 -0.43 11.11
N GLU A 91 -0.32 -1.66 11.15
CA GLU A 91 -0.10 -2.60 12.26
C GLU A 91 1.40 -2.87 12.46
N ALA A 92 2.14 -3.15 11.38
CA ALA A 92 3.58 -3.37 11.45
C ALA A 92 4.34 -2.14 11.96
N VAL A 93 3.98 -0.94 11.50
CA VAL A 93 4.57 0.31 12.00
C VAL A 93 4.32 0.49 13.49
N LEU A 94 3.08 0.30 13.96
CA LEU A 94 2.73 0.42 15.37
C LEU A 94 3.49 -0.60 16.25
N GLU A 95 3.69 -1.83 15.75
CA GLU A 95 4.48 -2.82 16.47
C GLU A 95 5.96 -2.39 16.60
N LEU A 96 6.55 -1.85 15.53
CA LEU A 96 7.91 -1.33 15.55
C LEU A 96 8.04 -0.13 16.51
N GLU A 97 7.10 0.81 16.48
CA GLU A 97 7.04 1.96 17.39
C GLU A 97 6.96 1.48 18.86
N ARG A 98 6.14 0.48 19.16
CA ARG A 98 6.07 -0.12 20.50
C ARG A 98 7.41 -0.71 20.93
N ARG A 99 8.04 -1.53 20.07
CA ARG A 99 9.35 -2.13 20.37
C ARG A 99 10.42 -1.08 20.59
N GLN A 100 10.40 0.01 19.82
CA GLN A 100 11.30 1.14 20.00
C GLN A 100 11.08 1.80 21.37
N ALA A 101 9.83 2.12 21.72
CA ALA A 101 9.51 2.73 23.01
C ALA A 101 9.93 1.85 24.20
N ASP A 102 9.68 0.53 24.12
CA ASP A 102 10.10 -0.42 25.14
C ASP A 102 11.63 -0.46 25.29
N ALA A 103 12.36 -0.45 24.17
CA ALA A 103 13.82 -0.41 24.17
C ALA A 103 14.37 0.89 24.77
N GLU A 104 13.77 2.04 24.42
CA GLU A 104 14.16 3.35 24.96
C GLU A 104 13.91 3.46 26.47
N ILE A 105 12.77 2.96 26.96
CA ILE A 105 12.46 2.92 28.39
C ILE A 105 13.45 2.02 29.13
N LYS A 106 13.74 0.83 28.58
CA LYS A 106 14.70 -0.10 29.16
C LYS A 106 16.10 0.53 29.23
N GLN A 107 16.56 1.13 28.14
CA GLN A 107 17.85 1.83 28.09
C GLN A 107 17.92 2.94 29.13
N ARG A 108 16.87 3.78 29.23
CA ARG A 108 16.80 4.86 30.22
C ARG A 108 16.90 4.33 31.65
N ARG A 109 16.15 3.28 31.97
CA ARG A 109 16.18 2.64 33.29
C ARG A 109 17.56 2.08 33.63
N GLU A 110 18.22 1.44 32.66
CA GLU A 110 19.59 0.92 32.85
C GLU A 110 20.58 2.06 33.12
N ILE A 111 20.51 3.15 32.35
CA ILE A 111 21.33 4.35 32.56
C ILE A 111 21.10 4.95 33.95
N GLU A 112 19.85 5.13 34.37
CA GLU A 112 19.51 5.68 35.69
C GLU A 112 20.00 4.77 36.82
N THR A 113 19.89 3.46 36.66
CA THR A 113 20.37 2.48 37.66
C THR A 113 21.88 2.52 37.80
N VAL A 114 22.61 2.53 36.68
CA VAL A 114 24.08 2.64 36.68
C VAL A 114 24.49 3.97 37.31
N ARG A 115 23.87 5.08 36.89
CA ARG A 115 24.16 6.41 37.43
C ARG A 115 23.95 6.47 38.95
N ALA A 116 22.83 5.97 39.46
CA ALA A 116 22.55 5.94 40.89
C ALA A 116 23.58 5.10 41.67
N ARG A 117 24.05 3.99 41.09
CA ARG A 117 25.09 3.14 41.68
C ARG A 117 26.44 3.84 41.75
N GLU A 118 26.86 4.49 40.66
CA GLU A 118 28.12 5.23 40.59
C GLU A 118 28.10 6.45 41.54
N GLU A 119 26.99 7.17 41.62
CA GLU A 119 26.81 8.29 42.56
C GLU A 119 26.89 7.82 44.02
N ALA A 120 26.26 6.68 44.36
CA ALA A 120 26.34 6.10 45.70
C ALA A 120 27.75 5.61 46.06
N GLU A 121 28.47 4.99 45.12
CA GLU A 121 29.85 4.54 45.33
C GLU A 121 30.78 5.75 45.51
N THR A 122 30.62 6.77 44.66
CA THR A 122 31.38 8.02 44.77
C THR A 122 31.17 8.68 46.14
N ALA A 123 29.91 8.78 46.61
CA ALA A 123 29.60 9.34 47.92
C ALA A 123 30.23 8.55 49.07
N ARG A 124 30.27 7.21 48.98
CA ARG A 124 30.94 6.35 49.96
C ARG A 124 32.44 6.61 50.03
N VAL A 125 33.11 6.65 48.88
CA VAL A 125 34.55 6.92 48.81
C VAL A 125 34.87 8.30 49.38
N VAL A 126 34.07 9.32 49.05
CA VAL A 126 34.24 10.68 49.59
C VAL A 126 34.12 10.71 51.11
N GLU A 127 33.12 10.05 51.70
CA GLU A 127 32.99 9.99 53.16
C GLU A 127 34.09 9.15 53.82
N GLU A 128 34.53 8.06 53.21
CA GLU A 128 35.65 7.26 53.74
C GLU A 128 36.95 8.06 53.76
N GLU A 129 37.27 8.77 52.68
CA GLU A 129 38.43 9.67 52.62
C GLU A 129 38.30 10.83 53.61
N ARG A 130 37.09 11.38 53.80
CA ARG A 130 36.82 12.41 54.82
C ARG A 130 37.08 11.89 56.24
N LEU A 131 36.63 10.68 56.56
CA LEU A 131 36.87 10.04 57.85
C LEU A 131 38.35 9.76 58.08
N ARG A 132 39.06 9.22 57.07
CA ARG A 132 40.51 8.99 57.12
C ARG A 132 41.30 10.29 57.38
N ALA A 133 40.92 11.36 56.70
CA ALA A 133 41.54 12.67 56.90
C ALA A 133 41.29 13.20 58.33
N GLN A 134 40.07 13.06 58.85
CA GLN A 134 39.76 13.46 60.24
C GLN A 134 40.50 12.61 61.27
N SER A 135 40.59 11.29 61.08
CA SER A 135 41.31 10.41 62.01
C SER A 135 42.80 10.69 62.01
N ALA A 136 43.41 10.91 60.84
CA ALA A 136 44.81 11.29 60.73
C ALA A 136 45.06 12.64 61.42
N PHE A 137 44.18 13.62 61.23
CA PHE A 137 44.27 14.92 61.91
C PHE A 137 44.22 14.76 63.44
N LEU A 138 43.27 13.98 63.96
CA LEU A 138 43.13 13.67 65.40
C LEU A 138 44.36 12.96 65.98
N GLU A 139 44.95 11.99 65.27
CA GLU A 139 46.20 11.34 65.69
C GLU A 139 47.38 12.33 65.76
N THR A 140 47.41 13.31 64.85
CA THR A 140 48.47 14.32 64.82
C THR A 140 48.33 15.34 65.95
N GLU A 141 47.09 15.72 66.30
CA GLU A 141 46.79 16.75 67.32
C GLU A 141 46.72 16.18 68.75
N PHE A 142 46.32 14.90 68.91
CA PHE A 142 46.22 14.20 70.20
C PHE A 142 46.88 12.81 70.13
N PRO A 143 48.23 12.73 70.14
CA PRO A 143 48.91 11.44 70.10
C PRO A 143 48.57 10.60 71.35
N PRO A 144 48.37 9.28 71.21
CA PRO A 144 47.98 8.42 72.33
C PRO A 144 49.05 8.47 73.44
N ALA A 145 48.60 8.78 74.66
CA ALA A 145 49.45 8.82 75.85
C ALA A 145 49.96 7.41 76.20
N GLY A 146 51.06 6.98 75.60
CA GLY A 146 51.54 5.60 75.83
C GLY A 146 52.88 5.16 75.24
N SER A 147 53.63 5.98 74.49
CA SER A 147 54.93 5.56 73.92
C SER A 147 56.17 6.20 74.55
N SER A 148 56.04 6.72 75.79
CA SER A 148 57.20 7.04 76.63
C SER A 148 57.61 5.82 77.46
N SER A 149 58.27 4.83 76.85
CA SER A 149 59.17 3.95 77.60
C SER A 149 60.14 3.19 76.69
N ARG A 150 61.42 3.24 77.10
CA ARG A 150 62.60 2.50 76.61
C ARG A 150 63.31 3.08 75.39
N ARG A 151 64.41 3.79 75.66
CA ARG A 151 65.75 3.17 75.72
C ARG A 151 66.68 4.05 76.56
N GLY A 152 67.51 3.39 77.36
CA GLY A 152 68.57 3.99 78.17
C GLY A 152 69.88 4.09 77.41
#